data_AF-A0A3A2ZJN9-F1
#
_entry.id   AF-A0A3A2ZJN9-F1
#
_cell.length_a   1.000
_cell.length_b   1.000
_cell.length_c   1.000
_cell.angle_alpha   90.00
_cell.angle_beta   90.00
_cell.angle_gamma   90.00
#
_symmetry.space_group_name_H-M   'P 1'
#
loop_
_entity.id
_entity.type
_entity.pdbx_description
1 polymer ?
#
loop_
_entity_poly.entity_id
_entity_poly.type
_entity_poly.pdbx_seq_one_letter_code
_entity_poly.pdbx_strand_id
1 'polypeptide(L)'
;MSLAEGNTRAFVQALNKLPRPKTTPSGFPNCWHFTIKTLPMNPPDDLDFLVHLPSGQSIEEGRTKIHTLPSPVAKAKVITPLLLEAFVASLATGAHGETIPGVSAFVPWEWSTRDKKLAKALEKRLKELGVRNELCTVHVATERDEILASDVWQSWKSSLLGQMTGDPVMQAMMSQDNAAPDVRPPGTVIGSEAADWKEHKKSCRNVNEGSAGKNNLDSFEYYRSVARTNPKAQELGRSLNLTIGTHGETLYHPIRRLVVTGNDTDENLELFFGPNWKQLAGPVHKDARMEVLLQPSPGETGYELYSRWDKGTPTWSPRPATNDELVQMEKATRMLDGFNAMRP
;
A
#
# COMPACT_ATOMS: atom_id res chain seq x y z
N MET A 1 -12.31 -16.87 -12.34
CA MET A 1 -13.57 -17.32 -11.72
C MET A 1 -13.58 -16.75 -10.31
N SER A 2 -14.49 -15.82 -10.01
CA SER A 2 -14.61 -15.27 -8.66
C SER A 2 -15.06 -16.39 -7.72
N LEU A 3 -14.27 -16.67 -6.67
CA LEU A 3 -14.57 -17.66 -5.62
C LEU A 3 -15.88 -17.35 -4.86
N ALA A 4 -16.46 -16.17 -5.11
CA ALA A 4 -17.60 -15.59 -4.40
C ALA A 4 -18.90 -16.41 -4.45
N GLU A 5 -19.33 -16.91 -5.62
CA GLU A 5 -20.69 -17.45 -5.74
C GLU A 5 -20.85 -18.82 -5.06
N GLY A 6 -19.82 -19.67 -5.09
CA GLY A 6 -19.85 -20.98 -4.44
C GLY A 6 -19.68 -20.93 -2.91
N ASN A 7 -18.93 -19.95 -2.41
CA ASN A 7 -18.52 -19.89 -1.01
C ASN A 7 -19.34 -18.91 -0.15
N THR A 8 -20.30 -18.17 -0.72
CA THR A 8 -21.08 -17.17 0.02
C THR A 8 -21.67 -17.74 1.32
N ARG A 9 -22.24 -18.95 1.29
CA ARG A 9 -22.84 -19.57 2.49
C ARG A 9 -21.79 -19.88 3.57
N ALA A 10 -20.61 -20.35 3.17
CA ALA A 10 -19.51 -20.62 4.10
C ALA A 10 -19.00 -19.32 4.74
N PHE A 11 -18.87 -18.25 3.94
CA PHE A 11 -18.49 -16.95 4.46
C PHE A 11 -19.53 -16.37 5.43
N VAL A 12 -20.83 -16.47 5.15
CA VAL A 12 -21.87 -16.05 6.11
C VAL A 12 -21.75 -16.81 7.44
N GLN A 13 -21.55 -18.13 7.39
CA GLN A 13 -21.39 -18.94 8.60
C GLN A 13 -20.13 -18.56 9.38
N ALA A 14 -19.03 -18.28 8.70
CA ALA A 14 -17.79 -17.83 9.33
C ALA A 14 -17.95 -16.42 9.93
N LEU A 15 -18.45 -15.47 9.16
CA LEU A 15 -18.71 -14.08 9.58
C LEU A 15 -19.59 -14.02 10.83
N ASN A 16 -20.66 -14.83 10.86
CA ASN A 16 -21.58 -14.87 12.00
C ASN A 16 -20.93 -15.39 13.30
N LYS A 17 -19.80 -16.11 13.22
CA LYS A 17 -19.02 -16.58 14.38
C LYS A 17 -17.96 -15.58 14.85
N LEU A 18 -17.60 -14.60 14.02
CA LEU A 18 -16.56 -13.64 14.35
C LEU A 18 -17.01 -12.69 15.48
N PRO A 19 -16.08 -12.27 16.36
CA PRO A 19 -16.36 -11.27 17.38
C PRO A 19 -16.62 -9.91 16.73
N ARG A 20 -17.46 -9.10 17.37
CA ARG A 20 -17.80 -7.74 16.95
C ARG A 20 -17.37 -6.72 18.01
N PRO A 21 -16.06 -6.49 18.18
CA PRO A 21 -15.59 -5.55 19.18
C PRO A 21 -15.93 -4.12 18.76
N LYS A 22 -16.24 -3.24 19.73
CA LYS A 22 -16.49 -1.82 19.47
C LYS A 22 -15.24 -1.08 18.98
N THR A 23 -14.07 -1.58 19.37
CA THR A 23 -12.77 -1.05 18.99
C THR A 23 -11.92 -2.11 18.34
N THR A 24 -11.02 -1.71 17.45
CA THR A 24 -9.97 -2.57 16.90
C THR A 24 -8.95 -2.95 18.00
N PRO A 25 -8.06 -3.92 17.75
CA PRO A 25 -6.93 -4.20 18.65
C PRO A 25 -6.05 -2.98 18.94
N SER A 26 -6.00 -2.02 18.02
CA SER A 26 -5.34 -0.72 18.17
C SER A 26 -6.11 0.31 19.02
N GLY A 27 -7.28 -0.03 19.54
CA GLY A 27 -8.09 0.86 20.39
C GLY A 27 -8.91 1.92 19.63
N PHE A 28 -8.89 1.90 18.29
CA PHE A 28 -9.73 2.81 17.48
C PHE A 28 -11.16 2.29 17.33
N PRO A 29 -12.17 3.16 17.15
CA PRO A 29 -13.53 2.74 16.82
C PRO A 29 -13.53 1.84 15.57
N ASN A 30 -14.15 0.66 15.66
CA ASN A 30 -14.18 -0.35 14.60
C ASN A 30 -15.22 0.01 13.52
N CYS A 31 -15.00 1.13 12.83
CA CYS A 31 -15.89 1.69 11.83
C CYS A 31 -15.23 1.64 10.44
N TRP A 32 -15.88 0.97 9.50
CA TRP A 32 -15.36 0.75 8.16
C TRP A 32 -16.17 1.51 7.11
N HIS A 33 -15.51 2.05 6.10
CA HIS A 33 -16.17 2.67 4.96
C HIS A 33 -15.78 1.90 3.71
N PHE A 34 -16.74 1.55 2.86
CA PHE A 34 -16.43 0.91 1.58
C PHE A 34 -16.95 1.73 0.40
N THR A 35 -16.15 1.72 -0.66
CA THR A 35 -16.35 2.50 -1.87
C THR A 35 -15.88 1.70 -3.08
N ILE A 36 -16.59 1.83 -4.19
CA ILE A 36 -16.23 1.11 -5.42
C ILE A 36 -15.23 1.98 -6.19
N LYS A 37 -14.06 1.43 -6.50
CA LYS A 37 -13.00 2.17 -7.20
C LYS A 37 -12.61 1.48 -8.50
N THR A 38 -12.48 2.25 -9.57
CA THR A 38 -12.02 1.75 -10.87
C THR A 38 -10.49 1.80 -10.92
N LEU A 39 -9.88 0.67 -11.24
CA LEU A 39 -8.46 0.54 -11.46
C LEU A 39 -8.06 1.13 -12.82
N PRO A 40 -6.92 1.83 -12.91
CA PRO A 40 -6.40 2.38 -14.16
C PRO A 40 -5.73 1.29 -15.01
N MET A 41 -6.45 0.20 -15.30
CA MET A 41 -5.99 -0.91 -16.14
C MET A 41 -6.70 -0.89 -17.49
N ASN A 42 -6.13 -1.60 -18.47
CA ASN A 42 -6.76 -1.87 -19.75
C ASN A 42 -6.95 -3.38 -19.95
N PRO A 43 -8.19 -3.91 -19.86
CA PRO A 43 -9.45 -3.20 -19.64
C PRO A 43 -9.65 -2.73 -18.17
N PRO A 44 -10.48 -1.70 -17.92
CA PRO A 44 -10.66 -1.13 -16.58
C PRO A 44 -11.49 -2.05 -15.69
N ASP A 45 -10.96 -2.51 -14.54
CA ASP A 45 -11.69 -3.29 -13.55
C ASP A 45 -12.10 -2.45 -12.35
N ASP A 46 -13.12 -2.90 -11.61
CA ASP A 46 -13.51 -2.30 -10.34
C ASP A 46 -13.09 -3.18 -9.15
N LEU A 47 -12.80 -2.50 -8.05
CA LEU A 47 -12.55 -3.07 -6.73
C LEU A 47 -13.62 -2.57 -5.76
N ASP A 48 -13.94 -3.42 -4.79
CA ASP A 48 -14.52 -2.97 -3.53
C ASP A 48 -13.37 -2.58 -2.59
N PHE A 49 -13.29 -1.30 -2.25
CA PHE A 49 -12.20 -0.73 -1.46
C PHE A 49 -12.73 -0.36 -0.09
N LEU A 50 -12.36 -1.14 0.92
CA LEU A 50 -12.75 -0.95 2.31
C LEU A 50 -11.65 -0.17 3.04
N VAL A 51 -12.03 0.79 3.87
CA VAL A 51 -11.13 1.66 4.62
C VAL A 51 -11.57 1.71 6.07
N HIS A 52 -10.67 1.40 6.99
CA HIS A 52 -10.84 1.65 8.41
C HIS A 52 -10.46 3.10 8.71
N LEU A 53 -11.48 3.98 8.70
CA LEU A 53 -11.35 5.44 8.67
C LEU A 53 -10.37 6.01 9.72
N PRO A 54 -10.36 5.57 11.00
CA PRO A 54 -9.46 6.17 11.98
C PRO A 54 -7.98 5.85 11.74
N SER A 55 -7.67 4.69 11.16
CA SER A 55 -6.29 4.23 10.98
C SER A 55 -5.75 4.42 9.56
N GLY A 56 -6.63 4.62 8.58
CA GLY A 56 -6.26 4.61 7.16
C GLY A 56 -5.95 3.24 6.58
N GLN A 57 -6.01 2.15 7.37
CA GLN A 57 -5.88 0.79 6.86
C GLN A 57 -6.95 0.51 5.80
N SER A 58 -6.55 -0.10 4.68
CA SER A 58 -7.46 -0.51 3.62
C SER A 58 -7.43 -2.02 3.37
N ILE A 59 -8.52 -2.52 2.78
CA ILE A 59 -8.62 -3.87 2.21
C ILE A 59 -9.24 -3.71 0.82
N GLU A 60 -8.71 -4.46 -0.13
CA GLU A 60 -9.15 -4.45 -1.51
C GLU A 60 -9.68 -5.83 -1.91
N GLU A 61 -10.90 -5.88 -2.44
CA GLU A 61 -11.50 -7.12 -2.93
C GLU A 61 -12.00 -6.98 -4.36
N GLY A 62 -11.98 -8.10 -5.10
CA GLY A 62 -12.64 -8.21 -6.40
C GLY A 62 -11.70 -8.26 -7.60
N ARG A 63 -11.76 -7.23 -8.47
CA ARG A 63 -11.42 -7.20 -9.91
C ARG A 63 -12.58 -7.71 -10.78
N THR A 64 -13.68 -6.99 -10.70
CA THR A 64 -14.90 -7.29 -11.47
C THR A 64 -15.55 -5.99 -11.96
N LYS A 65 -16.47 -6.07 -12.92
CA LYS A 65 -17.15 -4.87 -13.47
C LYS A 65 -18.36 -4.53 -12.61
N ILE A 66 -18.15 -3.78 -11.52
CA ILE A 66 -19.20 -3.40 -10.58
C ILE A 66 -19.93 -2.14 -11.07
N HIS A 67 -19.20 -1.15 -11.62
CA HIS A 67 -19.77 0.11 -12.08
C HIS A 67 -20.75 -0.06 -13.24
N THR A 68 -20.51 -1.04 -14.11
CA THR A 68 -21.35 -1.32 -15.29
C THR A 68 -22.67 -2.01 -14.94
N LEU A 69 -22.84 -2.46 -13.69
CA LEU A 69 -24.07 -3.14 -13.27
C LEU A 69 -25.24 -2.13 -13.22
N PRO A 70 -26.41 -2.49 -13.79
CA PRO A 70 -27.46 -1.51 -14.09
C PRO A 70 -28.26 -1.03 -12.87
N SER A 71 -28.11 -1.68 -11.71
CA SER A 71 -28.91 -1.35 -10.53
C SER A 71 -28.15 -1.56 -9.21
N PRO A 72 -28.53 -0.85 -8.14
CA PRO A 72 -27.99 -1.09 -6.79
C PRO A 72 -28.16 -2.53 -6.31
N VAL A 73 -29.26 -3.20 -6.69
CA VAL A 73 -29.51 -4.62 -6.35
C VAL A 73 -28.53 -5.54 -7.07
N ALA A 74 -28.25 -5.29 -8.35
CA ALA A 74 -27.24 -6.04 -9.10
C ALA A 74 -25.84 -5.84 -8.50
N LYS A 75 -25.49 -4.59 -8.16
CA LYS A 75 -24.23 -4.27 -7.45
C LYS A 75 -24.15 -4.99 -6.11
N ALA A 76 -25.19 -4.94 -5.29
CA ALA A 76 -25.22 -5.60 -3.99
C ALA A 76 -25.00 -7.11 -4.08
N LYS A 77 -25.55 -7.78 -5.11
CA LYS A 77 -25.31 -9.22 -5.34
C LYS A 77 -23.84 -9.56 -5.56
N VAL A 78 -23.10 -8.69 -6.24
CA VAL A 78 -21.66 -8.86 -6.53
C VAL A 78 -20.80 -8.43 -5.34
N ILE A 79 -21.14 -7.31 -4.70
CA ILE A 79 -20.35 -6.72 -3.61
C ILE A 79 -20.50 -7.53 -2.31
N THR A 80 -21.69 -8.05 -2.01
CA THR A 80 -21.92 -8.77 -0.73
C THR A 80 -20.91 -9.89 -0.49
N PRO A 81 -20.67 -10.84 -1.40
CA PRO A 81 -19.67 -11.88 -1.14
C PRO A 81 -18.24 -11.32 -1.01
N LEU A 82 -17.88 -10.24 -1.71
CA LEU A 82 -16.58 -9.57 -1.56
C LEU A 82 -16.43 -8.98 -0.15
N LEU A 83 -17.44 -8.28 0.35
CA LEU A 83 -17.46 -7.77 1.73
C LEU A 83 -17.33 -8.89 2.76
N LEU A 84 -18.05 -10.01 2.55
CA LEU A 84 -17.97 -11.15 3.47
C LEU A 84 -16.57 -11.78 3.48
N GLU A 85 -15.96 -11.90 2.31
CA GLU A 85 -14.60 -12.41 2.14
C GLU A 85 -13.56 -11.50 2.82
N ALA A 86 -13.68 -10.17 2.65
CA ALA A 86 -12.77 -9.19 3.26
C ALA A 86 -12.62 -9.38 4.78
N PHE A 87 -13.74 -9.57 5.50
CA PHE A 87 -13.72 -9.71 6.96
C PHE A 87 -13.39 -11.13 7.44
N VAL A 88 -13.68 -12.15 6.64
CA VAL A 88 -13.43 -13.56 7.02
C VAL A 88 -12.01 -13.98 6.69
N ALA A 89 -11.50 -13.61 5.52
CA ALA A 89 -10.21 -14.04 5.00
C ALA A 89 -9.16 -12.93 5.15
N SER A 90 -9.46 -11.72 4.68
CA SER A 90 -8.40 -10.74 4.38
C SER A 90 -7.90 -9.96 5.60
N LEU A 91 -8.77 -9.69 6.58
CA LEU A 91 -8.42 -8.89 7.77
C LEU A 91 -7.29 -9.50 8.63
N ALA A 92 -7.18 -10.84 8.64
CA ALA A 92 -6.19 -11.57 9.43
C ALA A 92 -5.03 -12.10 8.60
N THR A 93 -4.93 -11.70 7.33
CA THR A 93 -3.87 -12.12 6.42
C THR A 93 -2.99 -10.96 5.99
N GLY A 94 -1.70 -11.24 5.80
CA GLY A 94 -0.74 -10.30 5.23
C GLY A 94 -0.90 -10.16 3.71
N ALA A 95 -0.01 -9.36 3.11
CA ALA A 95 -0.06 -9.01 1.69
C ALA A 95 0.09 -10.22 0.74
N HIS A 96 0.57 -11.36 1.24
CA HIS A 96 0.73 -12.60 0.46
C HIS A 96 -0.24 -13.71 0.90
N GLY A 97 -1.28 -13.37 1.67
CA GLY A 97 -2.30 -14.31 2.15
C GLY A 97 -1.86 -15.13 3.37
N GLU A 98 -0.70 -14.86 3.94
CA GLU A 98 -0.21 -15.51 5.15
C GLU A 98 -0.97 -15.03 6.39
N THR A 99 -1.35 -15.94 7.28
CA THR A 99 -1.99 -15.55 8.55
C THR A 99 -1.04 -14.75 9.42
N ILE A 100 -1.48 -13.59 9.92
CA ILE A 100 -0.67 -12.74 10.80
C ILE A 100 -0.73 -13.30 12.23
N PRO A 101 0.39 -13.74 12.83
CA PRO A 101 0.39 -14.30 14.18
C PRO A 101 -0.16 -13.32 15.22
N GLY A 102 -1.13 -13.76 16.02
CA GLY A 102 -1.74 -12.97 17.08
C GLY A 102 -2.85 -12.02 16.63
N VAL A 103 -3.13 -11.92 15.33
CA VAL A 103 -4.25 -11.14 14.80
C VAL A 103 -5.42 -12.09 14.56
N SER A 104 -6.52 -11.87 15.29
CA SER A 104 -7.78 -12.61 15.06
C SER A 104 -8.69 -11.79 14.17
N ALA A 105 -9.39 -12.45 13.24
CA ALA A 105 -10.42 -11.81 12.43
C ALA A 105 -11.57 -11.31 13.31
N PHE A 106 -12.18 -10.18 12.92
CA PHE A 106 -13.34 -9.59 13.58
C PHE A 106 -14.25 -8.95 12.53
N VAL A 107 -15.51 -8.79 12.88
CA VAL A 107 -16.49 -8.07 12.04
C VAL A 107 -16.53 -6.60 12.42
N PRO A 108 -16.95 -5.71 11.50
CA PRO A 108 -17.04 -4.29 11.78
C PRO A 108 -18.08 -4.04 12.89
N TRP A 109 -17.78 -3.07 13.77
CA TRP A 109 -18.81 -2.53 14.65
C TRP A 109 -19.81 -1.76 13.79
N GLU A 110 -19.34 -0.90 12.91
CA GLU A 110 -20.17 -0.20 11.93
C GLU A 110 -19.52 -0.24 10.56
N TRP A 111 -20.35 -0.24 9.52
CA TRP A 111 -19.87 -0.03 8.16
C TRP A 111 -20.80 0.86 7.35
N SER A 112 -20.21 1.64 6.44
CA SER A 112 -20.93 2.64 5.67
C SER A 112 -20.50 2.70 4.20
N THR A 113 -21.37 3.26 3.37
CA THR A 113 -21.04 3.66 2.00
C THR A 113 -21.79 4.94 1.65
N ARG A 114 -21.26 5.72 0.70
CA ARG A 114 -21.88 6.99 0.28
C ARG A 114 -23.19 6.79 -0.50
N ASP A 115 -23.30 5.70 -1.26
CA ASP A 115 -24.50 5.44 -2.06
C ASP A 115 -25.63 4.88 -1.17
N LYS A 116 -26.57 5.76 -0.81
CA LYS A 116 -27.77 5.43 -0.02
C LYS A 116 -28.60 4.29 -0.63
N LYS A 117 -28.71 4.20 -1.95
CA LYS A 117 -29.49 3.15 -2.61
C LYS A 117 -28.75 1.82 -2.53
N LEU A 118 -27.43 1.84 -2.69
CA LEU A 118 -26.58 0.66 -2.53
C LEU A 118 -26.58 0.16 -1.08
N ALA A 119 -26.44 1.04 -0.09
CA ALA A 119 -26.51 0.69 1.33
C ALA A 119 -27.79 -0.11 1.66
N LYS A 120 -28.95 0.40 1.22
CA LYS A 120 -30.23 -0.28 1.40
C LYS A 120 -30.31 -1.62 0.67
N ALA A 121 -29.74 -1.72 -0.54
CA ALA A 121 -29.72 -2.96 -1.31
C ALA A 121 -28.82 -4.02 -0.64
N LEU A 122 -27.68 -3.62 -0.10
CA LEU A 122 -26.77 -4.48 0.66
C LEU A 122 -27.41 -4.96 1.96
N GLU A 123 -28.04 -4.08 2.74
CA GLU A 123 -28.76 -4.48 3.95
C GLU A 123 -29.80 -5.57 3.66
N LYS A 124 -30.61 -5.37 2.61
CA LYS A 124 -31.60 -6.37 2.19
C LYS A 124 -30.90 -7.69 1.82
N ARG A 125 -29.81 -7.62 1.06
CA ARG A 125 -29.08 -8.80 0.59
C ARG A 125 -28.43 -9.58 1.74
N LEU A 126 -27.81 -8.89 2.70
CA LEU A 126 -27.21 -9.50 3.89
C LEU A 126 -28.26 -10.25 4.72
N LYS A 127 -29.45 -9.65 4.90
CA LYS A 127 -30.59 -10.30 5.57
C LYS A 127 -31.06 -11.56 4.84
N GLU A 128 -31.21 -11.48 3.51
CA GLU A 128 -31.59 -12.64 2.68
C GLU A 128 -30.59 -13.80 2.79
N LEU A 129 -29.30 -13.50 3.00
CA LEU A 129 -28.26 -14.50 3.14
C LEU A 129 -28.14 -15.08 4.55
N GLY A 130 -28.87 -14.55 5.53
CA GLY A 130 -28.83 -15.01 6.92
C GLY A 130 -27.64 -14.46 7.73
N VAL A 131 -27.11 -13.30 7.36
CA VAL A 131 -26.16 -12.56 8.21
C VAL A 131 -26.89 -12.08 9.47
N ARG A 132 -26.19 -12.06 10.61
CA ARG A 132 -26.76 -11.58 11.88
C ARG A 132 -27.34 -10.16 11.75
N ASN A 133 -28.49 -9.92 12.37
CA ASN A 133 -29.27 -8.68 12.21
C ASN A 133 -28.43 -7.43 12.50
N GLU A 134 -27.59 -7.49 13.53
CA GLU A 134 -26.78 -6.36 13.95
C GLU A 134 -25.66 -5.98 12.97
N LEU A 135 -25.28 -6.89 12.05
CA LEU A 135 -24.32 -6.66 10.98
C LEU A 135 -25.00 -6.28 9.65
N CYS A 136 -26.31 -6.47 9.52
CA CYS A 136 -27.01 -6.18 8.27
C CYS A 136 -27.17 -4.69 8.00
N THR A 137 -27.10 -3.84 9.03
CA THR A 137 -27.26 -2.39 8.88
C THR A 137 -26.03 -1.79 8.20
N VAL A 138 -26.22 -1.23 7.01
CA VAL A 138 -25.20 -0.47 6.27
C VAL A 138 -25.56 1.00 6.33
N HIS A 139 -24.71 1.81 6.96
CA HIS A 139 -24.96 3.23 7.15
C HIS A 139 -24.68 4.03 5.87
N VAL A 140 -25.33 5.19 5.75
CA VAL A 140 -24.96 6.17 4.73
C VAL A 140 -23.79 6.98 5.27
N ALA A 141 -22.66 6.93 4.57
CA ALA A 141 -21.44 7.63 4.96
C ALA A 141 -21.63 9.15 4.91
N THR A 142 -20.90 9.86 5.77
CA THR A 142 -20.82 11.31 5.73
C THR A 142 -19.90 11.79 4.60
N GLU A 143 -19.96 13.08 4.25
CA GLU A 143 -19.02 13.66 3.31
C GLU A 143 -17.57 13.54 3.80
N ARG A 144 -17.35 13.66 5.11
CA ARG A 144 -16.04 13.49 5.73
C ARG A 144 -15.47 12.08 5.51
N ASP A 145 -16.29 11.05 5.68
CA ASP A 145 -15.86 9.66 5.50
C ASP A 145 -15.38 9.42 4.06
N GLU A 146 -16.07 10.01 3.08
CA GLU A 146 -15.67 9.91 1.67
C GLU A 146 -14.35 10.64 1.38
N ILE A 147 -14.12 11.83 1.97
CA ILE A 147 -12.85 12.55 1.83
C ILE A 147 -11.71 11.68 2.35
N LEU A 148 -11.85 11.14 3.57
CA LEU A 148 -10.82 10.27 4.17
C LEU A 148 -10.58 9.01 3.34
N ALA A 149 -11.64 8.33 2.89
CA ALA A 149 -11.51 7.16 2.04
C ALA A 149 -10.90 7.48 0.67
N SER A 150 -11.19 8.66 0.12
CA SER A 150 -10.58 9.15 -1.12
C SER A 150 -9.08 9.42 -0.94
N ASP A 151 -8.66 10.02 0.17
CA ASP A 151 -7.25 10.28 0.46
C ASP A 151 -6.45 8.97 0.58
N VAL A 152 -7.00 8.00 1.33
CA VAL A 152 -6.42 6.64 1.44
C VAL A 152 -6.34 5.98 0.06
N TRP A 153 -7.38 6.09 -0.75
CA TRP A 153 -7.38 5.57 -2.12
C TRP A 153 -6.32 6.23 -3.01
N GLN A 154 -6.14 7.56 -2.96
CA GLN A 154 -5.13 8.23 -3.78
C GLN A 154 -3.70 7.82 -3.37
N SER A 155 -3.46 7.69 -2.06
CA SER A 155 -2.19 7.20 -1.54
C SER A 155 -1.91 5.77 -2.02
N TRP A 156 -2.87 4.86 -1.82
CA TRP A 156 -2.79 3.48 -2.29
C TRP A 156 -2.57 3.38 -3.80
N LYS A 157 -3.37 4.14 -4.59
CA LYS A 157 -3.27 4.17 -6.06
C LYS A 157 -1.91 4.66 -6.53
N SER A 158 -1.37 5.69 -5.88
CA SER A 158 -0.04 6.22 -6.21
C SER A 158 1.05 5.20 -5.93
N SER A 159 0.95 4.47 -4.80
CA SER A 159 1.86 3.37 -4.47
C SER A 159 1.78 2.25 -5.51
N LEU A 160 0.57 1.81 -5.89
CA LEU A 160 0.36 0.80 -6.92
C LEU A 160 0.97 1.23 -8.26
N LEU A 161 0.71 2.46 -8.71
CA LEU A 161 1.26 2.98 -9.96
C LEU A 161 2.79 3.08 -9.91
N GLY A 162 3.36 3.47 -8.76
CA GLY A 162 4.81 3.47 -8.54
C GLY A 162 5.40 2.07 -8.68
N GLN A 163 4.77 1.06 -8.08
CA GLN A 163 5.22 -0.33 -8.20
C GLN A 163 5.10 -0.84 -9.64
N MET A 164 3.99 -0.54 -10.33
CA MET A 164 3.78 -0.93 -11.73
C MET A 164 4.76 -0.25 -12.69
N THR A 165 5.13 1.00 -12.44
CA THR A 165 6.08 1.74 -13.29
C THR A 165 7.54 1.47 -12.94
N GLY A 166 7.84 1.00 -11.72
CA GLY A 166 9.16 0.57 -11.30
C GLY A 166 9.54 -0.83 -11.79
N ASP A 167 8.57 -1.67 -12.16
CA ASP A 167 8.81 -3.03 -12.66
C ASP A 167 9.32 -3.00 -14.13
N PRO A 168 10.54 -3.50 -14.42
CA PRO A 168 11.10 -3.52 -15.77
C PRO A 168 10.25 -4.28 -16.79
N VAL A 169 9.52 -5.32 -16.36
CA VAL A 169 8.63 -6.10 -17.22
C VAL A 169 7.41 -5.27 -17.60
N MET A 170 6.83 -4.55 -16.63
CA MET A 170 5.69 -3.66 -16.90
C MET A 170 6.10 -2.45 -17.74
N GLN A 171 7.30 -1.87 -17.52
CA GLN A 171 7.84 -0.85 -18.42
C GLN A 171 8.00 -1.36 -19.85
N ALA A 172 8.52 -2.57 -20.03
CA ALA A 172 8.66 -3.19 -21.34
C ALA A 172 7.30 -3.44 -22.00
N MET A 173 6.31 -3.94 -21.25
CA MET A 173 4.95 -4.17 -21.75
C MET A 173 4.23 -2.87 -22.13
N MET A 174 4.32 -1.83 -21.29
CA MET A 174 3.73 -0.51 -21.58
C MET A 174 4.43 0.22 -22.74
N SER A 175 5.70 -0.08 -23.00
CA SER A 175 6.45 0.49 -24.12
C SER A 175 6.10 -0.15 -25.47
N GLN A 176 5.55 -1.36 -25.49
CA GLN A 176 5.20 -2.06 -26.74
C GLN A 176 3.96 -1.49 -27.43
N ASP A 177 3.04 -0.87 -26.70
CA ASP A 177 1.81 -0.29 -27.26
C ASP A 177 2.02 1.07 -27.97
N ASN A 178 3.21 1.69 -27.83
CA ASN A 178 3.55 2.93 -28.52
C ASN A 178 4.39 2.73 -29.80
N ALA A 179 4.75 1.49 -30.14
CA ALA A 179 5.29 1.21 -31.46
C ALA A 179 4.12 1.28 -32.46
N ALA A 180 4.05 2.41 -33.19
CA ALA A 180 3.14 2.53 -34.32
C ALA A 180 3.28 1.26 -35.20
N PRO A 181 2.17 0.65 -35.64
CA PRO A 181 2.25 -0.51 -36.50
C PRO A 181 3.11 -0.11 -37.71
N ASP A 182 4.25 -0.79 -37.88
CA ASP A 182 5.11 -0.66 -39.05
C ASP A 182 4.28 -1.09 -40.26
N VAL A 183 3.57 -0.14 -40.86
CA VAL A 183 2.87 -0.30 -42.13
C VAL A 183 3.96 -0.44 -43.18
N ARG A 184 4.51 -1.65 -43.29
CA ARG A 184 5.39 -1.98 -44.41
C ARG A 184 4.54 -1.95 -45.68
N PRO A 185 4.92 -1.15 -46.69
CA PRO A 185 4.23 -1.17 -47.96
C PRO A 185 4.32 -2.58 -48.59
N PRO A 186 3.24 -3.09 -49.18
CA PRO A 186 3.28 -4.38 -49.84
C PRO A 186 4.11 -4.25 -51.12
N GLY A 187 5.29 -4.87 -51.18
CA GLY A 187 6.05 -4.91 -52.44
C GLY A 187 7.53 -5.26 -52.43
N THR A 188 8.19 -5.51 -51.30
CA THR A 188 9.64 -5.80 -51.33
C THR A 188 9.90 -7.31 -51.41
N VAL A 189 10.36 -7.73 -52.59
CA VAL A 189 10.80 -9.09 -52.93
C VAL A 189 11.95 -9.53 -52.01
N ILE A 190 11.81 -10.74 -51.50
CA ILE A 190 12.77 -11.45 -50.64
C ILE A 190 14.10 -11.63 -51.39
N GLY A 191 15.15 -10.99 -50.88
CA GLY A 191 16.53 -11.20 -51.29
C GLY A 191 17.41 -11.49 -50.06
N SER A 192 17.61 -12.78 -49.78
CA SER A 192 18.74 -13.39 -49.05
C SER A 192 19.39 -12.61 -47.88
N GLU A 193 18.80 -12.67 -46.69
CA GLU A 193 19.44 -12.23 -45.42
C GLU A 193 19.95 -13.42 -44.57
N ALA A 194 20.69 -14.34 -45.18
CA ALA A 194 21.36 -15.42 -44.43
C ALA A 194 22.86 -15.18 -44.22
N ALA A 195 23.45 -14.18 -44.88
CA ALA A 195 24.89 -13.92 -44.86
C ALA A 195 25.32 -12.84 -43.85
N ASP A 196 24.42 -11.93 -43.45
CA ASP A 196 24.82 -10.70 -42.74
C ASP A 196 24.71 -10.78 -41.19
N TRP A 197 24.05 -11.81 -40.67
CA TRP A 197 23.90 -12.01 -39.22
C TRP A 197 25.24 -12.29 -38.51
N LYS A 198 26.21 -12.90 -39.19
CA LYS A 198 27.51 -13.26 -38.58
C LYS A 198 28.47 -12.08 -38.42
N GLU A 199 28.36 -11.04 -39.26
CA GLU A 199 29.16 -9.82 -39.11
C GLU A 199 28.49 -8.79 -38.18
N HIS A 200 27.16 -8.68 -38.22
CA HIS A 200 26.42 -7.81 -37.30
C HIS A 200 26.62 -8.21 -35.82
N LYS A 201 26.74 -9.52 -35.53
CA LYS A 201 26.99 -10.02 -34.16
C LYS A 201 28.35 -9.62 -33.58
N LYS A 202 29.35 -9.31 -34.42
CA LYS A 202 30.64 -8.76 -33.96
C LYS A 202 30.60 -7.25 -33.77
N SER A 203 29.80 -6.53 -34.57
CA SER A 203 29.59 -5.09 -34.41
C SER A 203 28.76 -4.76 -33.17
N CYS A 204 27.66 -5.48 -32.92
CA CYS A 204 26.81 -5.24 -31.74
C CYS A 204 27.41 -5.69 -30.42
N ARG A 205 28.50 -6.48 -30.42
CA ARG A 205 29.18 -6.88 -29.18
C ARG A 205 30.10 -5.79 -28.64
N ASN A 206 30.45 -4.80 -29.45
CA ASN A 206 31.39 -3.73 -29.07
C ASN A 206 30.71 -2.37 -28.77
N VAL A 207 29.36 -2.30 -28.80
CA VAL A 207 28.63 -1.06 -28.52
C VAL A 207 28.07 -1.00 -27.08
N ASN A 208 28.23 -2.07 -26.28
CA ASN A 208 27.65 -2.13 -24.93
C ASN A 208 28.62 -1.96 -23.75
N GLU A 209 29.90 -1.63 -24.00
CA GLU A 209 30.88 -1.40 -22.92
C GLU A 209 31.30 0.07 -22.76
N GLY A 210 30.66 0.99 -23.49
CA GLY A 210 30.99 2.41 -23.47
C GLY A 210 29.85 3.30 -23.00
N SER A 211 29.76 3.54 -21.69
CA SER A 211 29.11 4.75 -21.12
C SER A 211 27.57 4.85 -21.24
N ALA A 212 26.85 3.85 -20.76
CA ALA A 212 25.43 3.98 -20.39
C ALA A 212 25.19 3.39 -18.99
N GLY A 213 24.66 4.22 -18.10
CA GLY A 213 24.16 3.81 -16.78
C GLY A 213 25.15 4.03 -15.64
N LYS A 214 25.34 5.28 -15.19
CA LYS A 214 25.58 5.50 -13.75
C LYS A 214 24.33 4.97 -13.05
N ASN A 215 24.42 3.70 -12.65
CA ASN A 215 23.44 2.86 -11.98
C ASN A 215 22.33 3.65 -11.29
N ASN A 216 21.21 3.87 -11.99
CA ASN A 216 19.98 4.37 -11.41
C ASN A 216 19.28 3.22 -10.67
N LEU A 217 19.98 2.67 -9.68
CA LEU A 217 19.41 1.67 -8.79
C LEU A 217 18.35 2.36 -7.95
N ASP A 218 17.22 1.69 -7.76
CA ASP A 218 16.26 2.10 -6.75
C ASP A 218 16.92 2.09 -5.35
N SER A 219 16.45 2.95 -4.44
CA SER A 219 16.97 3.06 -3.07
C SER A 219 17.01 1.73 -2.34
N PHE A 220 16.04 0.85 -2.61
CA PHE A 220 15.97 -0.47 -2.00
C PHE A 220 17.04 -1.42 -2.51
N GLU A 221 17.21 -1.47 -3.83
CA GLU A 221 18.27 -2.27 -4.46
C GLU A 221 19.65 -1.74 -4.08
N TYR A 222 19.82 -0.42 -4.00
CA TYR A 222 21.06 0.19 -3.52
C TYR A 222 21.37 -0.24 -2.08
N TYR A 223 20.39 -0.14 -1.17
CA TYR A 223 20.56 -0.54 0.23
C TYR A 223 20.95 -2.02 0.36
N ARG A 224 20.30 -2.90 -0.40
CA ARG A 224 20.54 -4.36 -0.35
C ARG A 224 21.86 -4.77 -0.98
N SER A 225 22.25 -4.16 -2.10
CA SER A 225 23.41 -4.59 -2.88
C SER A 225 24.66 -3.74 -2.60
N VAL A 226 24.55 -2.42 -2.70
CA VAL A 226 25.69 -1.49 -2.63
C VAL A 226 26.02 -1.17 -1.18
N ALA A 227 25.06 -0.66 -0.39
CA ALA A 227 25.31 -0.26 1.00
C ALA A 227 25.81 -1.44 1.84
N ARG A 228 25.30 -2.66 1.59
CA ARG A 228 25.77 -3.90 2.23
C ARG A 228 27.26 -4.16 2.05
N THR A 229 27.86 -3.73 0.93
CA THR A 229 29.29 -3.94 0.64
C THR A 229 30.16 -2.72 0.95
N ASN A 230 29.55 -1.58 1.26
CA ASN A 230 30.24 -0.34 1.57
C ASN A 230 30.74 -0.34 3.03
N PRO A 231 32.06 -0.28 3.30
CA PRO A 231 32.60 -0.34 4.67
C PRO A 231 32.08 0.76 5.59
N LYS A 232 31.88 1.99 5.07
CA LYS A 232 31.35 3.12 5.85
C LYS A 232 29.89 2.88 6.22
N ALA A 233 29.10 2.37 5.29
CA ALA A 233 27.71 2.02 5.56
C ALA A 233 27.65 0.91 6.60
N GLN A 234 28.45 -0.15 6.48
CA GLN A 234 28.54 -1.23 7.47
C GLN A 234 28.96 -0.76 8.86
N GLU A 235 29.91 0.19 8.94
CA GLU A 235 30.33 0.78 10.21
C GLU A 235 29.20 1.58 10.86
N LEU A 236 28.53 2.45 10.09
CA LEU A 236 27.38 3.19 10.57
C LEU A 236 26.22 2.25 10.94
N GLY A 237 25.94 1.21 10.14
CA GLY A 237 24.93 0.20 10.46
C GLY A 237 25.21 -0.48 11.79
N ARG A 238 26.46 -0.87 12.05
CA ARG A 238 26.88 -1.45 13.34
C ARG A 238 26.70 -0.45 14.49
N SER A 239 27.09 0.81 14.33
CA SER A 239 26.94 1.81 15.40
C SER A 239 25.48 2.10 15.73
N LEU A 240 24.57 1.90 14.77
CA LEU A 240 23.13 2.06 14.91
C LEU A 240 22.39 0.78 15.37
N ASN A 241 23.12 -0.32 15.58
CA ASN A 241 22.54 -1.66 15.79
C ASN A 241 21.56 -2.07 14.67
N LEU A 242 21.93 -1.76 13.44
CA LEU A 242 21.17 -2.03 12.22
C LEU A 242 21.91 -3.07 11.36
N THR A 243 21.24 -4.17 11.01
CA THR A 243 21.80 -5.18 10.13
C THR A 243 21.50 -4.82 8.67
N ILE A 244 22.53 -4.51 7.90
CA ILE A 244 22.36 -4.08 6.51
C ILE A 244 22.13 -5.29 5.61
N GLY A 245 21.05 -5.25 4.82
CA GLY A 245 20.74 -6.27 3.81
C GLY A 245 20.04 -7.52 4.34
N THR A 246 19.41 -7.47 5.51
CA THR A 246 18.52 -8.55 5.97
C THR A 246 17.34 -8.70 5.02
N HIS A 247 17.03 -9.94 4.63
CA HIS A 247 15.87 -10.23 3.79
C HIS A 247 14.57 -9.89 4.54
N GLY A 248 13.64 -9.20 3.86
CA GLY A 248 12.29 -8.91 4.36
C GLY A 248 12.11 -7.56 5.06
N GLU A 249 13.18 -6.80 5.32
CA GLU A 249 13.03 -5.44 5.86
C GLU A 249 12.64 -4.44 4.75
N THR A 250 11.69 -3.55 5.06
CA THR A 250 11.34 -2.40 4.21
C THR A 250 12.40 -1.29 4.35
N LEU A 251 12.40 -0.30 3.46
CA LEU A 251 13.24 0.91 3.64
C LEU A 251 12.91 1.68 4.92
N TYR A 252 11.73 1.47 5.50
CA TYR A 252 11.26 2.22 6.65
C TYR A 252 12.12 1.98 7.90
N HIS A 253 12.45 0.73 8.21
CA HIS A 253 13.23 0.39 9.40
C HIS A 253 14.62 1.05 9.45
N PRO A 254 15.48 0.94 8.42
CA PRO A 254 16.80 1.59 8.44
C PRO A 254 16.69 3.13 8.44
N ILE A 255 15.73 3.71 7.72
CA ILE A 255 15.47 5.15 7.73
C ILE A 255 15.06 5.62 9.13
N ARG A 256 14.11 4.92 9.76
CA ARG A 256 13.66 5.24 11.11
C ARG A 256 14.80 5.15 12.11
N ARG A 257 15.69 4.15 11.99
CA ARG A 257 16.86 4.02 12.87
C ARG A 257 17.79 5.24 12.78
N LEU A 258 18.05 5.72 11.56
CA LEU A 258 18.83 6.94 11.33
C LEU A 258 18.15 8.14 12.00
N VAL A 259 16.82 8.28 11.84
CA VAL A 259 16.05 9.38 12.44
C VAL A 259 16.07 9.34 13.98
N VAL A 260 15.76 8.21 14.59
CA VAL A 260 15.70 8.04 16.07
C VAL A 260 17.04 8.35 16.73
N THR A 261 18.14 8.03 16.06
CA THR A 261 19.49 8.29 16.58
C THR A 261 20.05 9.66 16.19
N GLY A 262 19.31 10.44 15.38
CA GLY A 262 19.76 11.74 14.87
C GLY A 262 20.85 11.66 13.81
N ASN A 263 21.04 10.50 13.17
CA ASN A 263 22.01 10.26 12.11
C ASN A 263 21.38 10.38 10.70
N ASP A 264 20.16 10.91 10.58
CA ASP A 264 19.46 11.13 9.31
C ASP A 264 19.98 12.36 8.54
N THR A 265 21.30 12.47 8.35
CA THR A 265 21.91 13.51 7.51
C THR A 265 21.83 13.13 6.03
N ASP A 266 21.92 14.11 5.14
CA ASP A 266 21.91 13.89 3.69
C ASP A 266 23.01 12.90 3.27
N GLU A 267 24.20 13.00 3.86
CA GLU A 267 25.34 12.14 3.58
C GLU A 267 25.10 10.70 4.03
N ASN A 268 24.51 10.50 5.20
CA ASN A 268 24.21 9.17 5.73
C ASN A 268 23.04 8.51 4.97
N LEU A 269 22.03 9.30 4.58
CA LEU A 269 20.93 8.83 3.75
C LEU A 269 21.41 8.45 2.35
N GLU A 270 22.30 9.26 1.74
CA GLU A 270 22.94 8.92 0.48
C GLU A 270 23.84 7.68 0.60
N LEU A 271 24.56 7.54 1.72
CA LEU A 271 25.40 6.38 1.99
C LEU A 271 24.59 5.07 2.01
N PHE A 272 23.37 5.10 2.55
CA PHE A 272 22.50 3.92 2.69
C PHE A 272 21.61 3.67 1.47
N PHE A 273 21.10 4.72 0.83
CA PHE A 273 20.01 4.64 -0.15
C PHE A 273 20.41 5.20 -1.53
N GLY A 274 21.65 5.63 -1.69
CA GLY A 274 22.22 6.08 -2.96
C GLY A 274 21.97 7.56 -3.26
N PRO A 275 22.56 8.07 -4.35
CA PRO A 275 22.55 9.51 -4.69
C PRO A 275 21.15 10.06 -4.99
N ASN A 276 20.21 9.20 -5.36
CA ASN A 276 18.82 9.57 -5.68
C ASN A 276 17.86 9.33 -4.50
N TRP A 277 18.39 9.21 -3.27
CA TRP A 277 17.58 8.88 -2.10
C TRP A 277 16.46 9.91 -1.87
N LYS A 278 16.68 11.20 -2.17
CA LYS A 278 15.68 12.25 -1.94
C LYS A 278 14.39 12.00 -2.73
N GLN A 279 14.49 11.49 -3.95
CA GLN A 279 13.35 11.19 -4.80
C GLN A 279 12.66 9.89 -4.38
N LEU A 280 13.45 8.87 -4.03
CA LEU A 280 12.97 7.51 -3.86
C LEU A 280 12.65 7.13 -2.41
N ALA A 281 13.52 7.55 -1.48
CA ALA A 281 13.40 7.32 -0.03
C ALA A 281 12.97 8.57 0.75
N GLY A 282 13.02 9.77 0.14
CA GLY A 282 12.68 11.04 0.79
C GLY A 282 11.27 11.10 1.40
N PRO A 283 10.21 10.62 0.73
CA PRO A 283 8.89 10.53 1.33
C PRO A 283 8.87 9.66 2.60
N VAL A 284 9.51 8.49 2.57
CA VAL A 284 9.61 7.57 3.71
C VAL A 284 10.42 8.21 4.86
N HIS A 285 11.51 8.92 4.55
CA HIS A 285 12.26 9.69 5.53
C HIS A 285 11.42 10.77 6.19
N LYS A 286 10.66 11.54 5.41
CA LYS A 286 9.77 12.57 5.93
C LYS A 286 8.70 11.99 6.87
N ASP A 287 8.11 10.86 6.52
CA ASP A 287 7.09 10.21 7.35
C ASP A 287 7.70 9.69 8.67
N ALA A 288 8.81 8.95 8.59
CA ALA A 288 9.54 8.46 9.77
C ALA A 288 9.98 9.61 10.68
N ARG A 289 10.41 10.72 10.09
CA ARG A 289 10.81 11.94 10.78
C ARG A 289 9.66 12.55 11.57
N MET A 290 8.50 12.71 10.93
CA MET A 290 7.31 13.26 11.59
C MET A 290 6.84 12.38 12.74
N GLU A 291 6.81 11.07 12.57
CA GLU A 291 6.40 10.15 13.64
C GLU A 291 7.34 10.15 14.84
N VAL A 292 8.66 10.15 14.60
CA VAL A 292 9.64 10.18 15.69
C VAL A 292 9.58 11.51 16.45
N LEU A 293 9.30 12.61 15.76
CA LEU A 293 9.14 13.93 16.39
C LEU A 293 7.82 14.04 17.17
N LEU A 294 6.73 13.43 16.69
CA LEU A 294 5.44 13.43 17.38
C LEU A 294 5.43 12.55 18.64
N GLN A 295 6.31 11.54 18.71
CA GLN A 295 6.45 10.62 19.86
C GLN A 295 5.10 10.05 20.32
N PRO A 296 4.48 9.16 19.52
CA PRO A 296 3.18 8.60 19.87
C PRO A 296 3.20 7.98 21.27
N SER A 297 2.14 8.22 22.05
CA SER A 297 2.05 7.72 23.43
C SER A 297 1.93 6.18 23.47
N PRO A 298 2.38 5.51 24.54
CA PRO A 298 2.10 4.08 24.73
C PRO A 298 0.62 3.75 24.56
N GLY A 299 0.31 2.73 23.77
CA GLY A 299 -1.05 2.34 23.38
C GLY A 299 -1.55 2.94 22.07
N GLU A 300 -0.87 3.95 21.51
CA GLU A 300 -1.14 4.39 20.14
C GLU A 300 -0.55 3.40 19.13
N THR A 301 -1.21 3.26 17.96
CA THR A 301 -0.77 2.29 16.94
C THR A 301 0.65 2.53 16.46
N GLY A 302 1.05 3.79 16.30
CA GLY A 302 2.42 4.14 15.95
C GLY A 302 3.42 3.64 17.00
N TYR A 303 3.12 3.84 18.29
CA TYR A 303 3.99 3.35 19.36
C TYR A 303 4.14 1.82 19.33
N GLU A 304 3.03 1.08 19.24
CA GLU A 304 3.06 -0.39 19.25
C GLU A 304 3.77 -0.96 18.00
N LEU A 305 3.54 -0.35 16.83
CA LEU A 305 4.17 -0.77 15.59
C LEU A 305 5.69 -0.58 15.64
N TYR A 306 6.13 0.58 16.12
CA TYR A 306 7.53 0.98 16.02
C TYR A 306 8.38 0.67 17.25
N SER A 307 7.80 0.48 18.43
CA SER A 307 8.54 0.09 19.64
C SER A 307 9.36 -1.18 19.44
N ARG A 308 8.86 -2.12 18.62
CA ARG A 308 9.58 -3.34 18.23
C ARG A 308 10.80 -3.06 17.37
N TRP A 309 10.68 -2.11 16.44
CA TRP A 309 11.80 -1.67 15.60
C TRP A 309 12.79 -0.85 16.41
N ASP A 310 12.32 0.04 17.28
CA ASP A 310 13.17 0.91 18.08
C ASP A 310 13.88 0.13 19.20
N LYS A 311 13.43 -1.09 19.51
CA LYS A 311 14.09 -1.98 20.49
C LYS A 311 15.56 -2.18 20.12
N GLY A 312 16.42 -2.01 21.12
CA GLY A 312 17.87 -2.12 20.94
C GLY A 312 18.52 -0.95 20.22
N THR A 313 17.82 0.19 20.06
CA THR A 313 18.47 1.42 19.60
C THR A 313 19.55 1.84 20.60
N PRO A 314 20.77 2.17 20.15
CA PRO A 314 21.86 2.53 21.06
C PRO A 314 21.54 3.83 21.82
N THR A 315 20.87 4.76 21.16
CA THR A 315 20.44 6.05 21.71
C THR A 315 19.10 6.46 21.11
N TRP A 316 18.35 7.26 21.87
CA TRP A 316 17.19 8.00 21.38
C TRP A 316 17.56 9.48 21.41
N SER A 317 18.03 9.99 20.28
CA SER A 317 18.53 11.36 20.16
C SER A 317 18.19 11.94 18.78
N PRO A 318 16.90 11.99 18.40
CA PRO A 318 16.52 12.55 17.11
C PRO A 318 16.98 14.00 17.00
N ARG A 319 17.44 14.39 15.82
CA ARG A 319 17.85 15.78 15.59
C ARG A 319 16.67 16.74 15.82
N PRO A 320 16.90 18.00 16.25
CA PRO A 320 15.84 18.97 16.48
C PRO A 320 14.96 19.18 15.24
N ALA A 321 13.67 19.46 15.47
CA ALA A 321 12.73 19.74 14.39
C ALA A 321 13.16 20.99 13.61
N THR A 322 13.05 20.94 12.29
CA THR A 322 13.15 22.14 11.44
C THR A 322 11.90 23.00 11.58
N ASN A 323 11.94 24.26 11.14
CA ASN A 323 10.76 25.13 11.16
C ASN A 323 9.57 24.52 10.38
N ASP A 324 9.86 23.89 9.22
CA ASP A 324 8.82 23.25 8.41
C ASP A 324 8.25 21.99 9.10
N GLU A 325 9.08 21.24 9.83
CA GLU A 325 8.65 20.10 10.65
C GLU A 325 7.76 20.59 11.79
N LEU A 326 8.12 21.69 12.47
CA LEU A 326 7.32 22.29 13.55
C LEU A 326 5.93 22.71 13.08
N VAL A 327 5.82 23.35 11.92
CA VAL A 327 4.52 23.73 11.33
C VAL A 327 3.67 22.49 11.03
N GLN A 328 4.29 21.42 10.53
CA GLN A 328 3.60 20.15 10.27
C GLN A 328 3.15 19.47 11.55
N MET A 329 3.99 19.49 12.59
CA MET A 329 3.65 18.95 13.91
C MET A 329 2.46 19.69 14.51
N GLU A 330 2.46 21.01 14.48
CA GLU A 330 1.33 21.81 14.98
C GLU A 330 0.03 21.47 14.25
N LYS A 331 0.09 21.31 12.92
CA LYS A 331 -1.06 20.87 12.12
C LYS A 331 -1.54 19.48 12.55
N ALA A 332 -0.63 18.53 12.76
CA ALA A 332 -0.96 17.17 13.20
C ALA A 332 -1.62 17.18 14.58
N THR A 333 -1.06 17.93 15.54
CA THR A 333 -1.62 18.08 16.89
C THR A 333 -3.03 18.66 16.85
N ARG A 334 -3.26 19.75 16.09
CA ARG A 334 -4.60 20.34 15.95
C ARG A 334 -5.63 19.36 15.36
N MET A 335 -5.21 18.50 14.43
CA MET A 335 -6.09 17.47 13.86
C MET A 335 -6.45 16.39 14.89
N LEU A 336 -5.49 15.97 15.71
CA LEU A 336 -5.70 15.02 16.80
C LEU A 336 -6.59 15.60 17.91
N ASP A 337 -6.37 16.86 18.29
CA ASP A 337 -7.21 17.55 19.28
C ASP A 337 -8.65 17.68 18.80
N GLY A 338 -8.84 18.05 17.53
CA GLY A 338 -10.17 18.07 16.92
C GLY A 338 -10.84 16.70 16.94
N PHE A 339 -10.08 15.63 16.64
CA PHE A 339 -10.59 14.27 16.69
C PHE A 339 -10.98 13.83 18.11
N ASN A 340 -10.17 14.15 19.11
CA ASN A 340 -10.44 13.82 20.50
C ASN A 340 -11.64 14.61 21.07
N ALA A 341 -11.78 15.88 20.71
CA ALA A 341 -12.93 16.71 21.11
C ALA A 341 -14.27 16.22 20.54
N MET A 342 -14.23 15.42 19.48
CA MET A 342 -15.42 14.81 18.85
C MET A 342 -15.78 13.44 19.42
N ARG A 343 -14.97 12.85 20.30
CA ARG A 343 -15.35 11.61 20.99
C ARG A 343 -16.33 11.94 22.13
N PRO A 344 -17.57 11.41 22.10
CA PRO A 344 -18.60 11.70 23.10
C PRO A 344 -18.32 11.09 24.47
#